data_AF-A0A843DQZ6-F1
#
_entry.id   AF-A0A843DQZ6-F1
#
_cell.length_a   1.000
_cell.length_b   1.000
_cell.length_c   1.000
_cell.angle_alpha   90.00
_cell.angle_beta   90.00
_cell.angle_gamma   90.00
#
_symmetry.space_group_name_H-M   'P 1'
#
loop_
_entity.id
_entity.type
_entity.pdbx_description
1 polymer ?
#
loop_
_entity_poly.entity_id
_entity_poly.type
_entity_poly.pdbx_seq_one_letter_code
_entity_poly.pdbx_strand_id
1 'polypeptide(L)'
;TMNRSALIRVPSPRGKSTRAELRSPDPTCNPYLTFAVMLAAGMEGIINKIEPPESIDKNIFKMSEAEREAEGIRCLPQNLKESNAALMADKLLCGVLGEHVVSQIQRLADLEWNDFSKSITDWEIKRYLATY
;
A
#
# COMPACT_ATOMS: atom_id res chain seq x y z
N THR A 1 4.74 -20.96 -3.30
CA THR A 1 3.82 -19.81 -3.45
C THR A 1 2.35 -20.12 -3.12
N MET A 2 2.03 -20.24 -1.83
CA MET A 2 0.66 -20.04 -1.36
C MET A 2 0.66 -19.12 -0.14
N ASN A 3 1.50 -18.08 -0.20
CA ASN A 3 1.63 -17.14 0.89
C ASN A 3 0.44 -16.16 0.89
N ARG A 4 -0.47 -16.34 1.84
CA ARG A 4 -1.62 -15.44 2.04
C ARG A 4 -1.27 -14.21 2.89
N SER A 5 -0.06 -14.11 3.40
CA SER A 5 0.44 -12.94 4.11
C SER A 5 1.22 -11.96 3.23
N ALA A 6 1.62 -12.37 2.02
CA ALA A 6 2.35 -11.53 1.09
C ALA A 6 1.43 -10.53 0.33
N LEU A 7 2.00 -9.37 0.01
CA LEU A 7 1.37 -8.28 -0.76
C LEU A 7 0.99 -8.72 -2.17
N ILE A 8 1.95 -9.30 -2.89
CA ILE A 8 1.73 -9.87 -4.22
C ILE A 8 1.70 -11.39 -4.10
N ARG A 9 0.63 -12.01 -4.61
CA ARG A 9 0.49 -13.47 -4.69
C ARG A 9 0.54 -13.92 -6.13
N VAL A 10 1.29 -14.99 -6.40
CA VAL A 10 1.24 -15.73 -7.67
C VAL A 10 0.43 -17.02 -7.45
N PRO A 11 -0.82 -17.10 -7.93
CA PRO A 11 -1.68 -18.28 -7.77
C PRO A 11 -1.08 -19.53 -8.42
N SER A 12 -1.54 -20.73 -8.03
CA SER A 12 -1.08 -22.00 -8.62
C SER A 12 -1.40 -22.20 -10.11
N PRO A 13 -2.58 -21.81 -10.64
CA PRO A 13 -2.90 -21.99 -12.06
C PRO A 13 -1.85 -21.39 -13.01
N ARG A 14 -1.62 -22.07 -14.14
CA ARG A 14 -0.64 -21.70 -15.18
C ARG A 14 -1.29 -21.63 -16.56
N GLY A 15 -0.51 -21.26 -17.58
CA GLY A 15 -1.00 -21.04 -18.94
C GLY A 15 -1.79 -19.73 -19.04
N LYS A 16 -2.97 -19.77 -19.65
CA LYS A 16 -3.85 -18.58 -19.84
C LYS A 16 -4.32 -17.92 -18.54
N SER A 17 -4.25 -18.64 -17.42
CA SER A 17 -4.67 -18.13 -16.11
C SER A 17 -3.52 -17.62 -15.23
N THR A 18 -2.29 -17.59 -15.76
CA THR A 18 -1.11 -17.04 -15.07
C THR A 18 -1.31 -15.56 -14.82
N ARG A 19 -1.18 -15.14 -13.56
CA ARG A 19 -1.38 -13.76 -13.13
C ARG A 19 -0.63 -13.47 -11.83
N ALA A 20 -0.40 -12.18 -11.56
CA ALA A 20 -0.03 -11.67 -10.26
C ALA A 20 -1.25 -11.02 -9.60
N GLU A 21 -1.45 -11.27 -8.31
CA GLU A 21 -2.54 -10.70 -7.54
C GLU A 21 -1.96 -9.72 -6.52
N LEU A 22 -2.13 -8.43 -6.76
CA LEU A 22 -1.85 -7.37 -5.78
C LEU A 22 -3.02 -7.29 -4.80
N ARG A 23 -2.72 -7.36 -3.50
CA ARG A 23 -3.74 -7.56 -2.45
C ARG A 23 -3.89 -6.39 -1.48
N SER A 24 -3.17 -5.29 -1.71
CA SER A 24 -3.33 -4.06 -0.93
C SER A 24 -4.57 -3.23 -1.28
N PRO A 25 -5.06 -3.15 -2.54
CA PRO A 25 -6.23 -2.34 -2.84
C PRO A 25 -7.48 -2.88 -2.16
N ASP A 26 -8.29 -1.98 -1.61
CA ASP A 26 -9.57 -2.28 -0.99
C ASP A 26 -10.73 -1.56 -1.73
N PRO A 27 -12.00 -1.89 -1.42
CA PRO A 27 -13.17 -1.34 -2.13
C PRO A 27 -13.40 0.17 -1.99
N THR A 28 -12.68 0.86 -1.10
CA THR A 28 -12.74 2.33 -0.97
C THR A 28 -11.98 3.04 -2.08
N CYS A 29 -11.07 2.33 -2.75
CA CYS A 29 -10.25 2.92 -3.80
C CYS A 29 -11.07 3.22 -5.06
N ASN A 30 -10.72 4.31 -5.76
CA ASN A 30 -11.24 4.55 -7.11
C ASN A 30 -10.61 3.53 -8.09
N PRO A 31 -11.40 2.63 -8.71
CA PRO A 31 -10.86 1.53 -9.51
C PRO A 31 -10.06 2.02 -10.73
N TYR A 32 -10.44 3.16 -11.32
CA TYR A 32 -9.74 3.72 -12.48
C TYR A 32 -8.34 4.20 -12.11
N LEU A 33 -8.23 4.95 -11.01
CA LEU A 33 -6.94 5.45 -10.52
C LEU A 33 -6.04 4.30 -10.08
N THR A 34 -6.62 3.32 -9.36
CA THR A 34 -5.89 2.12 -8.92
C THR A 34 -5.32 1.34 -10.10
N PHE A 35 -6.12 1.05 -11.13
CA PHE A 35 -5.61 0.32 -12.29
C PHE A 35 -4.59 1.12 -13.09
N ALA A 36 -4.74 2.45 -13.18
CA ALA A 36 -3.77 3.31 -13.85
C ALA A 36 -2.39 3.24 -13.18
N VAL A 37 -2.31 3.40 -11.85
CA VAL A 37 -1.03 3.35 -11.12
C VAL A 37 -0.44 1.94 -11.08
N MET A 38 -1.28 0.90 -10.98
CA MET A 38 -0.83 -0.49 -11.04
C MET A 38 -0.21 -0.83 -12.40
N LEU A 39 -0.86 -0.41 -13.49
CA LEU A 39 -0.34 -0.64 -14.84
C LEU A 39 0.97 0.13 -15.04
N ALA A 40 1.02 1.39 -14.63
CA ALA A 40 2.22 2.21 -14.78
C ALA A 40 3.43 1.62 -14.03
N ALA A 41 3.25 1.24 -12.75
CA ALA A 41 4.32 0.62 -11.97
C ALA A 41 4.79 -0.71 -12.60
N GLY A 42 3.85 -1.53 -13.09
CA GLY A 42 4.18 -2.77 -13.80
C GLY A 42 4.93 -2.53 -15.11
N MET A 43 4.52 -1.53 -15.88
CA MET A 43 5.18 -1.16 -17.13
C MET A 43 6.58 -0.61 -16.89
N GLU A 44 6.79 0.22 -15.85
CA GLU A 44 8.11 0.71 -15.49
C GLU A 44 9.07 -0.44 -15.18
N GLY A 45 8.62 -1.42 -14.38
CA GLY A 45 9.41 -2.62 -14.07
C GLY A 45 9.82 -3.40 -15.32
N ILE A 46 8.92 -3.55 -16.30
CA ILE A 46 9.21 -4.24 -17.56
C ILE A 46 10.19 -3.43 -18.42
N ILE A 47 9.97 -2.13 -18.60
CA ILE A 47 10.79 -1.26 -19.45
C ILE A 47 12.22 -1.18 -18.92
N ASN A 48 12.36 -1.00 -17.61
CA ASN A 48 13.65 -0.85 -16.94
C ASN A 48 14.27 -2.19 -16.52
N LYS A 49 13.61 -3.31 -16.80
CA LYS A 49 14.04 -4.68 -16.42
C LYS A 49 14.39 -4.78 -14.93
N ILE A 50 13.52 -4.23 -14.09
CA ILE A 50 13.69 -4.28 -12.63
C ILE A 50 13.42 -5.70 -12.17
N GLU A 51 14.45 -6.36 -11.63
CA GLU A 51 14.30 -7.69 -11.04
C GLU A 51 13.55 -7.60 -9.71
N PRO A 52 12.45 -8.36 -9.53
CA PRO A 52 11.76 -8.42 -8.26
C PRO A 52 12.64 -9.13 -7.20
N PRO A 53 12.46 -8.81 -5.91
CA PRO A 53 13.17 -9.51 -4.84
C PRO A 53 12.78 -10.99 -4.79
N GLU A 54 13.59 -11.79 -4.09
CA GLU A 54 13.31 -13.21 -3.89
C GLU A 54 11.97 -13.45 -3.20
N SER A 55 11.30 -14.54 -3.58
CA SER A 55 9.99 -14.86 -3.03
C SER A 55 10.07 -15.31 -1.59
N ILE A 56 9.22 -14.74 -0.73
CA ILE A 56 9.14 -15.11 0.68
C ILE A 56 7.99 -16.08 0.89
N ASP A 57 8.32 -17.34 1.18
CA ASP A 57 7.33 -18.41 1.45
C ASP A 57 7.04 -18.63 2.96
N LYS A 58 7.49 -17.70 3.82
CA LYS A 58 7.20 -17.68 5.27
C LYS A 58 5.91 -16.91 5.60
N ASN A 59 5.28 -17.19 6.74
CA ASN A 59 4.14 -16.41 7.20
C ASN A 59 4.61 -15.07 7.81
N ILE A 60 4.50 -13.99 7.04
CA ILE A 60 4.97 -12.65 7.39
C ILE A 60 4.27 -12.11 8.64
N PHE A 61 3.02 -12.50 8.91
CA PHE A 61 2.29 -12.07 10.10
C PHE A 61 2.87 -12.59 11.42
N LYS A 62 3.66 -13.67 11.36
CA LYS A 62 4.31 -14.26 12.54
C LYS A 62 5.75 -13.78 12.73
N MET A 63 6.27 -12.97 11.80
CA MET A 63 7.63 -12.47 11.88
C MET A 63 7.69 -11.25 12.80
N SER A 64 8.71 -11.24 13.65
CA SER A 64 9.14 -10.04 14.36
C SER A 64 9.60 -8.95 13.38
N GLU A 65 9.75 -7.73 13.88
CA GLU A 65 10.26 -6.62 13.08
C GLU A 65 11.70 -6.87 12.63
N ALA A 66 12.56 -7.38 13.53
CA ALA A 66 13.95 -7.74 13.21
C ALA A 66 14.06 -8.84 12.13
N GLU A 67 13.20 -9.87 12.18
CA GLU A 67 13.15 -10.89 11.13
C GLU A 67 12.69 -10.32 9.79
N ARG A 68 11.73 -9.38 9.80
CA ARG A 68 11.26 -8.71 8.58
C ARG A 68 12.38 -7.88 7.96
N GLU A 69 13.12 -7.13 8.77
CA GLU A 69 14.23 -6.31 8.30
C GLU A 69 15.39 -7.15 7.75
N ALA A 70 15.75 -8.25 8.42
CA ALA A 70 16.78 -9.19 7.96
C ALA A 70 16.45 -9.83 6.61
N GLU A 71 15.17 -10.01 6.31
CA GLU A 71 14.65 -10.57 5.04
C GLU A 71 14.33 -9.46 4.01
N GLY A 72 14.66 -8.19 4.30
CA GLY A 72 14.43 -7.06 3.41
C GLY A 72 12.95 -6.69 3.22
N ILE A 73 12.08 -7.11 4.13
CA ILE A 73 10.63 -6.85 4.08
C ILE A 73 10.35 -5.47 4.63
N ARG A 74 9.97 -4.55 3.74
CA ARG A 74 9.47 -3.23 4.11
C ARG A 74 7.97 -3.25 4.39
N CYS A 75 7.55 -2.56 5.44
CA CYS A 75 6.14 -2.34 5.74
C CYS A 75 5.54 -1.28 4.81
N LEU A 76 4.25 -1.42 4.50
CA LEU A 76 3.48 -0.37 3.85
C LEU A 76 3.25 0.81 4.81
N PRO A 77 2.91 2.00 4.29
CA PRO A 77 2.51 3.14 5.12
C PRO A 77 1.40 2.76 6.12
N GLN A 78 1.52 3.22 7.36
CA GLN A 78 0.62 2.81 8.45
C GLN A 78 -0.67 3.64 8.53
N ASN A 79 -0.67 4.81 7.89
CA ASN A 79 -1.78 5.75 7.94
C ASN A 79 -1.87 6.57 6.65
N LEU A 80 -2.98 7.29 6.49
CA LEU A 80 -3.27 8.11 5.32
C LEU A 80 -2.22 9.21 5.08
N LYS A 81 -1.66 9.77 6.16
CA LYS A 81 -0.62 10.81 6.05
C LYS A 81 0.66 10.25 5.43
N GLU A 82 1.12 9.09 5.91
CA GLU A 82 2.31 8.43 5.38
C GLU A 82 2.11 7.95 3.94
N SER A 83 0.93 7.42 3.60
CA SER A 83 0.66 6.98 2.23
C SER A 83 0.58 8.16 1.26
N ASN A 84 -0.01 9.28 1.67
CA ASN A 84 -0.01 10.52 0.88
C ASN A 84 1.43 11.05 0.68
N ALA A 85 2.25 11.08 1.73
CA ALA A 85 3.64 11.50 1.63
C ALA A 85 4.45 10.60 0.69
N ALA A 86 4.23 9.28 0.73
CA ALA A 86 4.87 8.33 -0.18
C ALA A 86 4.45 8.58 -1.64
N LEU A 87 3.17 8.85 -1.90
CA LEU A 87 2.68 9.21 -3.24
C LEU A 87 3.35 10.50 -3.75
N MET A 88 3.42 11.54 -2.93
CA MET A 88 4.03 12.83 -3.34
C MET A 88 5.54 12.73 -3.61
N ALA A 89 6.22 11.76 -3.00
CA ALA A 89 7.63 11.48 -3.27
C ALA A 89 7.84 10.69 -4.59
N ASP A 90 6.80 10.04 -5.11
CA ASP A 90 6.86 9.20 -6.30
C ASP A 90 6.60 9.99 -7.59
N LYS A 91 7.67 10.22 -8.35
CA LYS A 91 7.61 10.97 -9.61
C LYS A 91 6.85 10.23 -10.71
N LEU A 92 6.93 8.90 -10.77
CA LEU A 92 6.26 8.12 -11.80
C LEU A 92 4.75 8.22 -11.60
N LEU A 93 4.28 7.91 -10.39
CA LEU A 93 2.85 7.90 -10.10
C LEU A 93 2.24 9.29 -10.18
N CYS A 94 2.95 10.32 -9.70
CA CYS A 94 2.52 11.70 -9.87
C CYS A 94 2.41 12.09 -11.35
N GLY A 95 3.37 11.67 -12.20
CA GLY A 95 3.33 11.92 -13.64
C GLY A 95 2.16 11.21 -14.34
N VAL A 96 1.88 9.97 -13.96
CA VAL A 96 0.79 9.14 -14.54
C VAL A 96 -0.58 9.69 -14.19
N LEU A 97 -0.78 10.12 -12.94
CA LEU A 97 -2.05 10.67 -12.48
C LEU A 97 -2.28 12.09 -13.00
N GLY A 98 -1.19 12.85 -13.21
CA GLY A 98 -1.24 14.24 -13.64
C GLY A 98 -1.53 15.22 -12.49
N GLU A 99 -1.07 16.46 -12.66
CA GLU A 99 -1.08 17.50 -11.63
C GLU A 99 -2.47 17.76 -11.05
N HIS A 100 -3.50 17.81 -11.90
CA HIS A 100 -4.87 18.04 -11.45
C HIS A 100 -5.35 16.96 -10.49
N VAL A 101 -5.10 15.68 -10.79
CA VAL A 101 -5.54 14.57 -9.93
C VAL A 101 -4.71 14.51 -8.66
N VAL A 102 -3.39 14.62 -8.77
CA VAL A 102 -2.46 14.59 -7.63
C VAL A 102 -2.79 15.68 -6.61
N SER A 103 -3.02 16.91 -7.07
CA SER A 103 -3.38 18.03 -6.18
C SER A 103 -4.70 17.80 -5.44
N GLN A 104 -5.69 17.18 -6.06
CA GLN A 104 -6.95 16.83 -5.40
C GLN A 104 -6.78 15.68 -4.41
N ILE A 105 -6.01 14.64 -4.75
CA ILE A 105 -5.71 13.54 -3.82
C ILE A 105 -5.02 14.07 -2.58
N GLN A 106 -3.99 14.91 -2.76
CA GLN A 106 -3.26 15.53 -1.66
C GLN A 106 -4.20 16.33 -0.76
N ARG A 107 -5.02 17.21 -1.35
CA ARG A 107 -5.97 18.05 -0.63
C ARG A 107 -6.97 17.22 0.18
N LEU A 108 -7.53 16.17 -0.44
CA LEU A 108 -8.51 15.31 0.23
C LEU A 108 -7.86 14.51 1.37
N ALA A 109 -6.68 13.94 1.14
CA ALA A 109 -5.94 13.20 2.16
C ALA A 109 -5.58 14.08 3.36
N ASP A 110 -5.15 15.32 3.12
CA ASP A 110 -4.83 16.28 4.18
C ASP A 110 -6.08 16.69 4.97
N LEU A 111 -7.21 16.94 4.29
CA LEU A 111 -8.48 17.27 4.94
C LEU A 111 -8.97 16.12 5.83
N GLU A 112 -9.00 14.90 5.29
CA GLU A 112 -9.47 13.71 5.99
C GLU A 112 -8.56 13.37 7.19
N TRP A 113 -7.24 13.43 6.99
CA TRP A 113 -6.30 13.19 8.08
C TRP A 113 -6.40 14.24 9.19
N ASN A 114 -6.56 15.52 8.83
CA ASN A 114 -6.71 16.60 9.80
C ASN A 114 -8.01 16.49 10.61
N ASP A 115 -9.08 15.99 10.01
CA ASP A 115 -10.34 15.73 10.69
C ASP A 115 -10.19 14.54 11.66
N PHE A 116 -9.69 13.40 11.15
CA PHE A 116 -9.47 12.20 11.95
C PHE A 116 -8.55 12.44 13.16
N SER A 117 -7.40 13.11 12.95
CA SER A 117 -6.40 13.32 14.00
C SER A 117 -6.83 14.26 15.12
N LYS A 118 -7.91 15.03 14.94
CA LYS A 118 -8.51 15.88 15.97
C LYS A 118 -9.70 15.22 16.66
N SER A 119 -10.18 14.10 16.14
CA SER A 119 -11.31 13.38 16.72
C SER A 119 -10.89 12.65 18.00
N ILE A 120 -11.76 12.68 19.01
CA ILE A 120 -11.61 11.84 20.20
C ILE A 120 -12.43 10.59 19.97
N THR A 121 -11.76 9.44 19.98
CA THR A 121 -12.39 8.16 19.70
C THR A 121 -12.94 7.51 20.97
N ASP A 122 -13.94 6.64 20.81
CA ASP A 122 -14.48 5.83 21.91
C ASP A 122 -13.41 4.99 22.62
N TRP A 123 -12.35 4.58 21.90
CA TRP A 123 -11.25 3.83 22.48
C TRP A 123 -10.50 4.66 23.52
N GLU A 124 -10.19 5.92 23.20
CA GLU A 124 -9.52 6.85 24.10
C GLU A 124 -10.38 7.16 25.32
N ILE A 125 -11.68 7.40 25.12
CA ILE A 125 -12.62 7.65 26.22
C ILE A 125 -12.64 6.46 27.18
N LYS A 126 -12.82 5.24 26.67
CA LYS A 126 -12.88 4.01 27.49
C LYS A 126 -11.56 3.73 28.22
N ARG A 127 -10.43 4.09 27.63
CA ARG A 127 -9.08 3.84 28.18
C ARG A 127 -8.70 4.87 29.25
N TYR A 128 -8.93 6.15 28.98
CA TYR A 128 -8.33 7.24 29.74
C TYR A 128 -9.31 7.90 30.72
N LEU A 129 -10.60 8.07 30.37
CA LEU A 129 -11.55 8.84 31.19
C LEU A 129 -11.80 8.24 32.59
N ALA A 130 -11.69 6.92 32.74
CA ALA A 130 -11.85 6.25 34.03
C ALA A 130 -10.52 6.06 34.78
N THR A 131 -9.39 6.24 34.10
CA THR A 131 -8.04 5.99 34.64
C THR A 131 -7.35 7.27 35.10
N TYR A 132 -7.66 8.39 34.46
CA TYR A 132 -7.17 9.74 34.74
C TYR A 132 -8.35 10.69 34.92
#